data_AF-A0A7I8WIL3-F1
#
_entry.id   AF-A0A7I8WIL3-F1
#
_cell.length_a   1.000
_cell.length_b   1.000
_cell.length_c   1.000
_cell.angle_alpha   90.00
_cell.angle_beta   90.00
_cell.angle_gamma   90.00
#
_symmetry.space_group_name_H-M   'P 1'
#
loop_
_entity.id
_entity.type
_entity.pdbx_description
1 polymer ?
#
loop_
_entity_poly.entity_id
_entity_poly.type
_entity_poly.pdbx_seq_one_letter_code
_entity_poly.pdbx_strand_id
1 'polypeptide(L)'
;MAIFRSFRSLAFLCLVTVVFAESKTIFYRFHDKNNASINNCILKAMDKLRQETCLTFSKVPKPVKERVISFIESNHCAWQDNNSTVHMATHCLNDDTCTNIISKALTNERPQYGVVRHLNLKFNCTDKCTTFCHNGGTLLEDCTCKCGYGLTGKFCEQLSLSSHFNDPACGIIRAESEGTLSLSTYPGEKDGRAFCQWLVKPANPWETIEFEFLEMDLNSQDLLTNSDCADSFVVLGSKDIKTQIPCNEKFKQYKNKLYRSDGDWVMFVLNGNSHNKKFRGPLIRYRIVNSSNKEIRSFSLDSFINSASTIGLGLIPFVAFILSF
;
A
#
# COMPACT_ATOMS: atom_id res chain seq x y z
N MET A 1 -75.81 -17.05 -36.50
CA MET A 1 -74.45 -16.74 -36.98
C MET A 1 -73.65 -16.31 -35.76
N ALA A 2 -72.82 -17.21 -35.23
CA ALA A 2 -72.08 -17.03 -33.98
C ALA A 2 -70.84 -16.18 -34.23
N ILE A 3 -70.58 -15.19 -33.38
CA ILE A 3 -69.31 -14.45 -33.36
C ILE A 3 -68.58 -14.78 -32.06
N PHE A 4 -67.42 -15.41 -32.26
CA PHE A 4 -66.54 -15.98 -31.26
C PHE A 4 -65.78 -14.91 -30.45
N ARG A 5 -65.54 -15.23 -29.18
CA ARG A 5 -64.69 -14.52 -28.22
C ARG A 5 -63.24 -14.39 -28.72
N SER A 6 -62.57 -13.29 -28.35
CA SER A 6 -61.12 -13.30 -28.11
C SER A 6 -60.74 -12.25 -27.06
N PHE A 7 -60.59 -12.71 -25.82
CA PHE A 7 -59.85 -11.99 -24.78
C PHE A 7 -58.35 -12.18 -25.08
N ARG A 8 -57.67 -11.11 -25.50
CA ARG A 8 -56.20 -11.11 -25.59
C ARG A 8 -55.62 -10.83 -24.21
N SER A 9 -55.08 -11.89 -23.61
CA SER A 9 -54.23 -11.83 -22.41
C SER A 9 -52.94 -11.06 -22.75
N LEU A 10 -52.69 -9.94 -22.07
CA LEU A 10 -51.40 -9.25 -22.12
C LEU A 10 -50.41 -10.03 -21.23
N ALA A 11 -49.57 -10.86 -21.84
CA ALA A 11 -48.42 -11.43 -21.15
C ALA A 11 -47.35 -10.32 -20.99
N PHE A 12 -47.17 -9.83 -19.77
CA PHE A 12 -46.04 -8.99 -19.39
C PHE A 12 -44.78 -9.86 -19.41
N LEU A 13 -44.02 -9.82 -20.51
CA LEU A 13 -42.71 -10.44 -20.59
C LEU A 13 -41.74 -9.60 -19.73
N CYS A 14 -41.49 -10.04 -18.51
CA CYS A 14 -40.44 -9.48 -17.67
C CYS A 14 -39.10 -9.89 -18.28
N LEU A 15 -38.53 -9.02 -19.11
CA LEU A 15 -37.17 -9.15 -19.65
C LEU A 15 -36.18 -8.96 -18.49
N VAL A 16 -35.89 -10.04 -17.77
CA VAL A 16 -34.73 -10.10 -16.88
C VAL A 16 -33.50 -10.13 -17.79
N THR A 17 -32.92 -8.96 -18.06
CA THR A 17 -31.59 -8.88 -18.65
C THR A 17 -30.60 -9.36 -17.61
N VAL A 18 -30.23 -10.64 -17.67
CA VAL A 18 -29.07 -11.16 -16.94
C VAL A 18 -27.84 -10.54 -17.61
N VAL A 19 -27.27 -9.51 -16.98
CA VAL A 19 -25.96 -8.98 -17.36
C VAL A 19 -24.95 -10.03 -16.89
N PHE A 20 -24.46 -10.85 -17.80
CA PHE A 20 -23.31 -11.71 -17.51
C PHE A 20 -22.08 -10.81 -17.47
N ALA A 21 -21.32 -10.79 -16.36
CA ALA A 21 -20.01 -10.17 -16.38
C ALA A 21 -19.13 -10.86 -17.42
N GLU A 22 -18.62 -10.10 -18.38
CA GLU A 22 -17.69 -10.61 -19.37
C GLU A 22 -16.36 -10.95 -18.67
N SER A 23 -16.05 -12.24 -18.54
CA SER A 23 -14.74 -12.66 -18.04
C SER A 23 -13.66 -12.37 -19.07
N LYS A 24 -12.56 -11.73 -18.66
CA LYS A 24 -11.44 -11.45 -19.57
C LYS A 24 -10.34 -12.49 -19.44
N THR A 25 -10.05 -13.17 -20.55
CA THR A 25 -8.97 -14.16 -20.60
C THR A 25 -7.62 -13.49 -20.82
N ILE A 26 -6.67 -13.80 -19.95
CA ILE A 26 -5.27 -13.41 -20.05
C ILE A 26 -4.46 -14.63 -20.49
N PHE A 27 -3.80 -14.51 -21.64
CA PHE A 27 -2.94 -15.57 -22.15
C PHE A 27 -1.53 -15.44 -21.60
N TYR A 28 -0.97 -16.55 -21.13
CA TYR A 28 0.39 -16.60 -20.59
C TYR A 28 1.20 -17.78 -21.09
N ARG A 29 2.52 -17.63 -21.04
CA ARG A 29 3.49 -18.72 -21.23
C ARG A 29 4.62 -18.63 -20.20
N PHE A 30 5.12 -19.78 -19.77
CA PHE A 30 6.37 -19.87 -19.03
C PHE A 30 7.48 -20.26 -20.01
N HIS A 31 8.69 -19.77 -19.75
CA HIS A 31 9.87 -20.27 -20.45
C HIS A 31 10.26 -21.65 -19.88
N ASP A 32 10.66 -22.58 -20.76
CA ASP A 32 10.85 -23.99 -20.41
C ASP A 32 11.95 -24.23 -19.37
N LYS A 33 12.90 -23.31 -19.27
CA LYS A 33 14.02 -23.38 -18.33
C LYS A 33 13.76 -22.70 -16.98
N ASN A 34 12.56 -22.19 -16.73
CA ASN A 34 12.26 -21.54 -15.46
C ASN A 34 12.32 -22.52 -14.30
N ASN A 35 12.86 -22.07 -13.18
CA ASN A 35 12.73 -22.75 -11.90
C ASN A 35 11.23 -22.99 -11.55
N ALA A 36 10.91 -24.20 -11.08
CA ALA A 36 9.55 -24.57 -10.70
C ALA A 36 8.95 -23.65 -9.62
N SER A 37 9.78 -23.11 -8.71
CA SER A 37 9.32 -22.21 -7.63
C SER A 37 8.77 -20.89 -8.18
N ILE A 38 9.38 -20.35 -9.25
CA ILE A 38 8.89 -19.15 -9.95
C ILE A 38 7.52 -19.43 -10.57
N ASN A 39 7.40 -20.52 -11.33
CA ASN A 39 6.16 -20.88 -11.99
C ASN A 39 5.04 -21.10 -10.96
N ASN A 40 5.32 -21.79 -9.84
CA ASN A 40 4.36 -22.02 -8.77
C ASN A 40 3.89 -20.71 -8.11
N CYS A 41 4.80 -19.75 -7.88
CA CYS A 41 4.44 -18.45 -7.30
C CYS A 41 3.49 -17.67 -8.21
N ILE A 42 3.77 -17.63 -9.51
CA ILE A 42 2.92 -16.97 -10.50
C ILE A 42 1.56 -17.67 -10.63
N LEU A 43 1.54 -19.01 -10.69
CA LEU A 43 0.29 -19.77 -10.77
C LEU A 43 -0.60 -19.55 -9.54
N LYS A 44 -0.03 -19.58 -8.33
CA LYS A 44 -0.77 -19.28 -7.09
C LYS A 44 -1.35 -17.86 -7.11
N ALA A 45 -0.58 -16.88 -7.57
CA ALA A 45 -1.06 -15.51 -7.72
C ALA A 45 -2.18 -15.39 -8.77
N MET A 46 -2.05 -16.07 -9.92
CA MET A 46 -3.12 -16.15 -10.93
C MET A 46 -4.41 -16.77 -10.37
N ASP A 47 -4.30 -17.84 -9.57
CA ASP A 47 -5.46 -18.47 -8.96
C ASP A 47 -6.17 -17.56 -7.97
N LYS A 48 -5.43 -16.82 -7.15
CA LYS A 48 -5.99 -15.78 -6.28
C LYS A 48 -6.73 -14.72 -7.09
N LEU A 49 -6.09 -14.18 -8.12
CA LEU A 49 -6.70 -13.17 -8.99
C LEU A 49 -7.95 -13.71 -9.70
N ARG A 50 -7.95 -14.97 -10.14
CA ARG A 50 -9.11 -15.61 -10.77
C ARG A 50 -10.31 -15.71 -9.83
N GLN A 51 -10.10 -15.92 -8.53
CA GLN A 51 -11.18 -16.02 -7.55
C GLN A 51 -11.78 -14.65 -7.21
N GLU A 52 -10.93 -13.63 -7.08
CA GLU A 52 -11.32 -12.31 -6.58
C GLU A 52 -11.61 -11.28 -7.70
N THR A 53 -11.35 -11.64 -8.96
CA THR A 53 -11.60 -10.78 -10.13
C THR A 53 -12.43 -11.49 -11.21
N CYS A 54 -12.74 -10.79 -12.30
CA CYS A 54 -13.33 -11.38 -13.51
C CYS A 54 -12.27 -11.88 -14.52
N LEU A 55 -10.99 -11.89 -14.13
CA LEU A 55 -9.91 -12.35 -14.98
C LEU A 55 -9.80 -13.88 -14.96
N THR A 56 -9.55 -14.46 -16.12
CA THR A 56 -9.17 -15.87 -16.25
C THR A 56 -7.78 -15.96 -16.85
N PHE A 57 -7.03 -17.00 -16.52
CA PHE A 57 -5.66 -17.19 -17.01
C PHE A 57 -5.58 -18.49 -17.79
N SER A 58 -5.15 -18.39 -19.04
CA SER A 58 -5.04 -19.55 -19.93
C SER A 58 -3.65 -19.64 -20.54
N LYS A 59 -3.11 -20.85 -20.63
CA LYS A 59 -1.91 -21.08 -21.44
C LYS A 59 -2.23 -20.73 -22.90
N VAL A 60 -1.25 -20.19 -23.62
CA VAL A 60 -1.39 -19.77 -25.01
C VAL A 60 -2.02 -20.87 -25.90
N PRO A 61 -3.21 -20.64 -26.51
CA PRO A 61 -3.74 -21.50 -27.54
C PRO A 61 -3.02 -21.21 -28.87
N LYS A 62 -2.87 -22.24 -29.71
CA LYS A 62 -2.43 -22.06 -31.09
C LYS A 62 -3.68 -21.95 -31.99
N PRO A 63 -3.79 -20.93 -32.87
CA PRO A 63 -2.89 -19.78 -33.09
C PRO A 63 -3.16 -18.60 -32.14
N VAL A 64 -2.11 -17.82 -31.86
CA VAL A 64 -2.15 -16.67 -30.92
C VAL A 64 -2.66 -15.43 -31.64
N LYS A 65 -3.80 -14.88 -31.24
CA LYS A 65 -4.33 -13.61 -31.78
C LYS A 65 -4.26 -12.44 -30.80
N GLU A 66 -3.93 -12.69 -29.54
CA GLU A 66 -3.98 -11.70 -28.46
C GLU A 66 -2.63 -11.52 -27.76
N ARG A 67 -2.51 -10.45 -26.96
CA ARG A 67 -1.30 -10.17 -26.14
C ARG A 67 -1.05 -11.34 -25.19
N VAL A 68 0.19 -11.83 -25.17
CA VAL A 68 0.63 -12.90 -24.26
C VAL A 68 1.65 -12.37 -23.28
N ILE A 69 1.44 -12.66 -22.00
CA ILE A 69 2.43 -12.38 -20.96
C ILE A 69 3.41 -13.56 -20.89
N SER A 70 4.69 -13.28 -21.07
CA SER A 70 5.76 -14.26 -20.95
C SER A 70 6.41 -14.14 -19.57
N PHE A 71 6.57 -15.24 -18.86
CA PHE A 71 7.25 -15.27 -17.56
C PHE A 71 8.58 -15.97 -17.71
N ILE A 72 9.67 -15.29 -17.39
CA ILE A 72 11.03 -15.81 -17.52
C ILE A 72 11.81 -15.66 -16.22
N GLU A 73 12.66 -16.65 -15.92
CA GLU A 73 13.65 -16.54 -14.87
C GLU A 73 14.76 -15.54 -15.24
N SER A 74 15.19 -14.74 -14.27
CA SER A 74 16.19 -13.68 -14.40
C SER A 74 16.84 -13.38 -13.04
N ASN A 75 17.83 -12.49 -13.02
CA ASN A 75 18.49 -12.04 -11.79
C ASN A 75 17.79 -10.87 -11.09
N HIS A 76 16.66 -10.40 -11.62
CA HIS A 76 15.90 -9.27 -11.11
C HIS A 76 14.40 -9.49 -11.36
N CYS A 77 13.58 -8.63 -10.76
CA CYS A 77 12.13 -8.72 -10.80
C CYS A 77 11.54 -7.47 -11.42
N ALA A 78 11.02 -7.59 -12.63
CA ALA A 78 10.57 -6.45 -13.41
C ALA A 78 9.55 -6.85 -14.47
N TRP A 79 8.70 -5.89 -14.81
CA TRP A 79 7.89 -5.93 -16.01
C TRP A 79 8.59 -5.19 -17.13
N GLN A 80 8.68 -5.82 -18.30
CA GLN A 80 9.19 -5.24 -19.53
C GLN A 80 8.06 -5.17 -20.57
N ASP A 81 7.61 -3.96 -20.86
CA ASP A 81 6.40 -3.74 -21.69
C ASP A 81 6.62 -4.07 -23.18
N ASN A 82 7.81 -3.76 -23.72
CA ASN A 82 8.12 -3.86 -25.16
C ASN A 82 7.92 -5.27 -25.76
N ASN A 83 8.11 -6.31 -24.96
CA ASN A 83 8.00 -7.71 -25.34
C ASN A 83 7.02 -8.47 -24.44
N SER A 84 6.25 -7.75 -23.62
CA SER A 84 5.29 -8.30 -22.67
C SER A 84 5.88 -9.39 -21.77
N THR A 85 7.07 -9.15 -21.22
CA THR A 85 7.81 -10.13 -20.42
C THR A 85 7.94 -9.72 -18.97
N VAL A 86 7.62 -10.65 -18.08
CA VAL A 86 7.87 -10.58 -16.65
C VAL A 86 9.16 -11.33 -16.34
N HIS A 87 10.14 -10.61 -15.82
CA HIS A 87 11.38 -11.13 -15.28
C HIS A 87 11.17 -11.46 -13.80
N MET A 88 11.55 -12.67 -13.38
CA MET A 88 11.42 -13.16 -12.01
C MET A 88 12.73 -13.75 -11.51
N ALA A 89 13.11 -13.41 -10.29
CA ALA A 89 14.22 -14.03 -9.57
C ALA A 89 13.72 -14.77 -8.33
N THR A 90 14.47 -15.78 -7.89
CA THR A 90 14.12 -16.61 -6.73
C THR A 90 14.05 -15.84 -5.41
N HIS A 91 14.79 -14.73 -5.29
CA HIS A 91 14.75 -13.87 -4.10
C HIS A 91 13.49 -12.98 -4.03
N CYS A 92 12.67 -12.95 -5.09
CA CYS A 92 11.42 -12.17 -5.14
C CYS A 92 10.17 -13.00 -4.87
N LEU A 93 10.35 -14.26 -4.48
CA LEU A 93 9.25 -15.19 -4.30
C LEU A 93 8.54 -14.91 -2.97
N ASN A 94 7.55 -14.03 -3.03
CA ASN A 94 6.54 -13.88 -2.00
C ASN A 94 5.17 -13.61 -2.65
N ASP A 95 4.10 -13.95 -1.94
CA ASP A 95 2.73 -13.92 -2.47
C ASP A 95 2.33 -12.53 -3.00
N ASP A 96 2.75 -11.46 -2.31
CA ASP A 96 2.45 -10.09 -2.69
C ASP A 96 3.20 -9.67 -3.96
N THR A 97 4.47 -10.01 -4.08
CA THR A 97 5.31 -9.68 -5.24
C THR A 97 4.79 -10.35 -6.51
N CYS A 98 4.46 -11.64 -6.44
CA CYS A 98 3.92 -12.37 -7.58
C CYS A 98 2.55 -11.80 -8.02
N THR A 99 1.72 -11.37 -7.06
CA THR A 99 0.44 -10.72 -7.37
C THR A 99 0.65 -9.31 -7.97
N ASN A 100 1.56 -8.53 -7.40
CA ASN A 100 1.90 -7.17 -7.83
C ASN A 100 2.49 -7.15 -9.25
N ILE A 101 3.40 -8.07 -9.58
CA ILE A 101 4.05 -8.08 -10.89
C ILE A 101 3.09 -8.47 -12.01
N ILE A 102 2.13 -9.37 -11.74
CA ILE A 102 1.03 -9.67 -12.68
C ILE A 102 0.17 -8.43 -12.89
N SER A 103 -0.20 -7.73 -11.82
CA SER A 103 -0.97 -6.47 -11.92
C SER A 103 -0.25 -5.43 -12.78
N LYS A 104 1.06 -5.28 -12.55
CA LYS A 104 1.90 -4.37 -13.34
C LYS A 104 1.95 -4.79 -14.81
N ALA A 105 2.08 -6.08 -15.11
CA ALA A 105 2.06 -6.58 -16.48
C ALA A 105 0.72 -6.33 -17.20
N LEU A 106 -0.39 -6.41 -16.46
CA LEU A 106 -1.73 -6.23 -17.01
C LEU A 106 -2.12 -4.77 -17.21
N THR A 107 -1.62 -3.87 -16.37
CA THR A 107 -2.10 -2.48 -16.33
C THR A 107 -1.03 -1.46 -16.71
N ASN A 108 0.24 -1.85 -16.70
CA ASN A 108 1.41 -0.98 -16.72
C ASN A 108 1.39 0.13 -15.64
N GLU A 109 0.50 0.02 -14.67
CA GLU A 109 0.33 0.95 -13.56
C GLU A 109 0.75 0.23 -12.29
N ARG A 110 1.25 0.98 -11.32
CA ARG A 110 1.29 0.45 -9.95
C ARG A 110 -0.16 0.50 -9.45
N PRO A 111 -0.63 -0.46 -8.65
CA PRO A 111 -1.97 -0.40 -8.07
C PRO A 111 -2.01 0.69 -6.99
N GLN A 112 -2.89 1.69 -7.14
CA GLN A 112 -3.07 2.80 -6.15
C GLN A 112 -3.66 2.31 -4.82
N TYR A 113 -4.29 1.14 -4.86
CA TYR A 113 -5.05 0.45 -3.83
C TYR A 113 -4.88 -1.04 -4.12
N GLY A 114 -5.09 -1.94 -3.14
CA GLY A 114 -4.79 -3.38 -3.29
C GLY A 114 -5.07 -3.98 -4.67
N VAL A 115 -4.13 -4.81 -5.18
CA VAL A 115 -4.07 -5.30 -6.58
C VAL A 115 -5.42 -5.73 -7.14
N VAL A 116 -6.17 -6.52 -6.38
CA VAL A 116 -7.44 -7.10 -6.83
C VAL A 116 -8.44 -6.02 -7.24
N ARG A 117 -8.61 -4.97 -6.44
CA ARG A 117 -9.48 -3.84 -6.78
C ARG A 117 -8.96 -3.08 -7.99
N HIS A 118 -7.64 -2.88 -8.08
CA HIS A 118 -7.02 -2.23 -9.24
C HIS A 118 -7.41 -2.93 -10.54
N LEU A 119 -7.36 -4.26 -10.53
CA LEU A 119 -7.78 -5.08 -11.66
C LEU A 119 -9.30 -5.05 -11.85
N ASN A 120 -10.10 -5.16 -10.78
CA ASN A 120 -11.57 -5.10 -10.90
C ASN A 120 -12.05 -3.79 -11.53
N LEU A 121 -11.45 -2.66 -11.17
CA LEU A 121 -11.77 -1.37 -11.80
C LEU A 121 -11.23 -1.27 -13.22
N LYS A 122 -9.98 -1.68 -13.46
CA LYS A 122 -9.35 -1.60 -14.78
C LYS A 122 -10.08 -2.44 -15.82
N PHE A 123 -10.60 -3.60 -15.41
CA PHE A 123 -11.27 -4.57 -16.29
C PHE A 123 -12.78 -4.61 -16.10
N ASN A 124 -13.36 -3.66 -15.34
CA ASN A 124 -14.80 -3.52 -15.11
C ASN A 124 -15.48 -4.82 -14.64
N CYS A 125 -14.89 -5.47 -13.64
CA CYS A 125 -15.44 -6.69 -13.03
C CYS A 125 -16.62 -6.33 -12.13
N THR A 126 -17.82 -6.19 -12.71
CA THR A 126 -19.04 -5.71 -12.02
C THR A 126 -19.52 -6.61 -10.88
N ASP A 127 -19.24 -7.91 -10.99
CA ASP A 127 -19.71 -8.92 -10.03
C ASP A 127 -18.73 -9.12 -8.86
N LYS A 128 -17.70 -8.27 -8.78
CA LYS A 128 -16.63 -8.36 -7.78
C LYS A 128 -16.53 -7.08 -6.99
N CYS A 129 -16.09 -7.20 -5.74
CA CYS A 129 -15.93 -6.04 -4.88
C CYS A 129 -14.89 -5.07 -5.47
N THR A 130 -15.34 -3.83 -5.69
CA THR A 130 -14.50 -2.69 -6.04
C THR A 130 -14.35 -1.72 -4.86
N THR A 131 -14.85 -2.10 -3.68
CA THR A 131 -14.69 -1.34 -2.44
C THR A 131 -13.25 -1.43 -1.93
N PHE A 132 -12.72 -0.33 -1.37
CA PHE A 132 -11.44 -0.29 -0.67
C PHE A 132 -11.65 0.17 0.77
N CYS A 133 -10.96 -0.47 1.70
CA CYS A 133 -10.98 -0.08 3.10
C CYS A 133 -9.68 0.63 3.45
N HIS A 134 -9.78 1.91 3.80
CA HIS A 134 -8.65 2.72 4.23
C HIS A 134 -8.17 2.30 5.61
N ASN A 135 -6.96 2.78 5.96
CA ASN A 135 -6.46 2.79 7.33
C ASN A 135 -6.48 1.40 8.01
N GLY A 136 -6.13 0.35 7.24
CA GLY A 136 -6.07 -1.03 7.74
C GLY A 136 -7.43 -1.71 7.92
N GLY A 137 -8.51 -1.14 7.38
CA GLY A 137 -9.82 -1.80 7.36
C GLY A 137 -9.81 -3.10 6.56
N THR A 138 -10.71 -4.02 6.92
CA THR A 138 -10.84 -5.33 6.27
C THR A 138 -12.09 -5.37 5.40
N LEU A 139 -11.95 -5.79 4.15
CA LEU A 139 -13.07 -5.99 3.24
C LEU A 139 -13.81 -7.29 3.59
N LEU A 140 -15.13 -7.20 3.78
CA LEU A 140 -16.01 -8.34 4.02
C LEU A 140 -16.56 -8.90 2.71
N GLU A 141 -17.16 -10.10 2.78
CA GLU A 141 -17.72 -10.79 1.60
C GLU A 141 -18.86 -10.02 0.93
N ASP A 142 -19.60 -9.20 1.68
CA ASP A 142 -20.67 -8.32 1.20
C ASP A 142 -20.14 -7.00 0.58
N CYS A 143 -18.82 -6.91 0.34
CA CYS A 143 -18.13 -5.73 -0.15
C CYS A 143 -18.20 -4.51 0.77
N THR A 144 -18.48 -4.69 2.06
CA THR A 144 -18.41 -3.63 3.08
C THR A 144 -17.08 -3.64 3.83
N CYS A 145 -16.72 -2.50 4.44
CA CYS A 145 -15.50 -2.39 5.23
C CYS A 145 -15.75 -2.58 6.71
N LYS A 146 -15.04 -3.52 7.32
CA LYS A 146 -14.89 -3.63 8.77
C LYS A 146 -13.72 -2.76 9.22
N CYS A 147 -14.01 -1.74 10.02
CA CYS A 147 -13.00 -0.80 10.49
C CYS A 147 -12.28 -1.26 11.74
N GLY A 148 -10.99 -0.93 11.82
CA GLY A 148 -10.18 -1.14 13.01
C GLY A 148 -10.58 -0.21 14.16
N TYR A 149 -9.95 -0.41 15.32
CA TYR A 149 -10.17 0.43 16.50
C TYR A 149 -9.96 1.91 16.19
N GLY A 150 -10.86 2.77 16.68
CA GLY A 150 -10.79 4.22 16.52
C GLY A 150 -11.19 4.76 15.15
N LEU A 151 -11.62 3.89 14.21
CA LEU A 151 -11.99 4.28 12.85
C LEU A 151 -13.46 3.95 12.54
N THR A 152 -14.06 4.73 11.65
CA THR A 152 -15.44 4.55 11.13
C THR A 152 -15.54 5.12 9.71
N GLY A 153 -16.75 5.16 9.17
CA GLY A 153 -17.03 5.57 7.79
C GLY A 153 -17.21 4.36 6.88
N LYS A 154 -17.73 4.60 5.67
CA LYS A 154 -18.03 3.55 4.70
C LYS A 154 -16.77 2.77 4.30
N PHE A 155 -15.63 3.45 4.32
CA PHE A 155 -14.32 2.94 3.91
C PHE A 155 -13.28 3.08 5.03
N CYS A 156 -13.70 3.24 6.29
CA CYS A 156 -12.79 3.43 7.44
C CYS A 156 -11.93 4.70 7.38
N GLU A 157 -12.44 5.72 6.70
CA GLU A 157 -11.77 6.99 6.43
C GLU A 157 -11.92 8.03 7.55
N GLN A 158 -12.78 7.78 8.53
CA GLN A 158 -13.14 8.72 9.59
C GLN A 158 -12.65 8.25 10.97
N LEU A 159 -12.46 9.20 11.89
CA LEU A 159 -12.14 8.91 13.29
C LEU A 159 -13.44 8.76 14.10
N SER A 160 -13.67 7.56 14.62
CA SER A 160 -14.92 7.22 15.33
C SER A 160 -15.04 7.88 16.69
N LEU A 161 -13.91 8.26 17.30
CA LEU A 161 -13.85 8.84 18.63
C LEU A 161 -13.54 10.35 18.61
N SER A 162 -13.73 11.00 17.46
CA SER A 162 -13.42 12.42 17.29
C SER A 162 -14.23 13.34 18.22
N SER A 163 -15.46 12.97 18.58
CA SER A 163 -16.27 13.69 19.58
C SER A 163 -15.71 13.65 20.99
N HIS A 164 -14.75 12.77 21.28
CA HIS A 164 -14.10 12.65 22.59
C HIS A 164 -12.77 13.40 22.66
N PHE A 165 -12.30 14.00 21.56
CA PHE A 165 -11.05 14.74 21.57
C PHE A 165 -11.18 15.97 22.46
N ASN A 166 -10.17 16.15 23.32
CA ASN A 166 -10.11 17.28 24.24
C ASN A 166 -8.79 18.08 24.08
N ASP A 167 -8.20 17.97 22.90
CA ASP A 167 -7.05 18.76 22.47
C ASP A 167 -7.22 19.13 20.98
N PRO A 168 -7.00 20.40 20.59
CA PRO A 168 -7.18 20.83 19.21
C PRO A 168 -6.13 20.27 18.25
N ALA A 169 -5.01 19.72 18.75
CA ALA A 169 -4.01 19.09 17.89
C ALA A 169 -4.47 17.72 17.34
N CYS A 170 -5.54 17.14 17.88
CA CYS A 170 -6.05 15.83 17.48
C CYS A 170 -6.77 15.88 16.13
N GLY A 171 -6.71 14.77 15.39
CA GLY A 171 -7.46 14.60 14.16
C GLY A 171 -6.66 13.94 13.04
N ILE A 172 -7.12 14.19 11.82
CA ILE A 172 -6.48 13.68 10.61
C ILE A 172 -5.44 14.70 10.14
N ILE A 173 -4.18 14.28 10.10
CA ILE A 173 -3.04 15.08 9.65
C ILE A 173 -2.71 14.69 8.21
N ARG A 174 -2.96 15.58 7.26
CA ARG A 174 -2.52 15.43 5.87
C ARG A 174 -1.10 15.98 5.74
N ALA A 175 -0.14 15.09 5.69
CA ALA A 175 1.28 15.39 5.67
C ALA A 175 1.80 15.48 4.23
N GLU A 176 2.48 16.58 3.89
CA GLU A 176 3.14 16.76 2.59
C GLU A 176 4.64 16.47 2.64
N SER A 177 5.27 16.59 3.81
CA SER A 177 6.71 16.41 3.99
C SER A 177 7.05 15.90 5.39
N GLU A 178 7.74 16.69 6.21
CA GLU A 178 8.04 16.35 7.59
C GLU A 178 7.25 17.23 8.57
N GLY A 179 7.12 16.75 9.80
CA GLY A 179 6.45 17.48 10.85
C GLY A 179 6.60 16.84 12.21
N THR A 180 5.96 17.46 13.19
CA THR A 180 5.93 16.97 14.56
C THR A 180 4.51 16.83 15.05
N LEU A 181 4.27 15.86 15.93
CA LEU A 181 3.01 15.67 16.64
C LEU A 181 3.27 15.78 18.14
N SER A 182 2.42 16.57 18.79
CA SER A 182 2.35 16.73 20.24
C SER A 182 0.98 17.26 20.61
N LEU A 183 0.67 17.28 21.91
CA LEU A 183 -0.46 18.03 22.42
C LEU A 183 -0.27 19.53 22.15
N SER A 184 -1.37 20.27 22.04
CA SER A 184 -1.36 21.73 21.81
C SER A 184 -0.67 22.54 22.92
N THR A 185 -0.55 21.98 24.13
CA THR A 185 0.12 22.62 25.26
C THR A 185 1.64 22.46 25.24
N TYR A 186 2.18 21.55 24.42
CA TYR A 186 3.62 21.27 24.37
C TYR A 186 4.42 22.53 23.96
N PRO A 187 5.59 22.82 24.55
CA PRO A 187 6.35 22.01 25.52
C PRO A 187 5.85 22.10 26.98
N GLY A 188 4.79 22.87 27.23
CA GLY A 188 4.14 22.94 28.53
C GLY A 188 3.33 21.69 28.87
N GLU A 189 2.98 21.58 30.14
CA GLU A 189 2.19 20.46 30.66
C GLU A 189 0.69 20.68 30.40
N LYS A 190 -0.02 19.59 30.12
CA LYS A 190 -1.48 19.54 30.13
C LYS A 190 -1.96 19.14 31.53
N ASP A 191 -3.00 19.81 32.01
CA ASP A 191 -3.71 19.40 33.23
C ASP A 191 -4.90 18.50 32.89
N GLY A 192 -5.19 17.57 33.79
CA GLY A 192 -6.32 16.65 33.68
C GLY A 192 -6.17 15.59 32.59
N ARG A 193 -7.29 15.22 31.98
CA ARG A 193 -7.37 14.11 31.02
C ARG A 193 -6.97 14.55 29.62
N ALA A 194 -6.39 13.64 28.84
CA ALA A 194 -6.17 13.84 27.40
C ALA A 194 -6.65 12.61 26.62
N PHE A 195 -7.58 12.80 25.69
CA PHE A 195 -7.89 11.78 24.71
C PHE A 195 -7.64 12.35 23.32
N CYS A 196 -6.70 11.73 22.60
CA CYS A 196 -6.25 12.26 21.32
C CYS A 196 -5.91 11.15 20.34
N GLN A 197 -6.34 11.32 19.10
CA GLN A 197 -5.90 10.48 17.99
C GLN A 197 -5.29 11.36 16.90
N TRP A 198 -4.05 11.05 16.51
CA TRP A 198 -3.41 11.64 15.34
C TRP A 198 -3.35 10.58 14.24
N LEU A 199 -4.20 10.71 13.23
CA LEU A 199 -4.15 9.88 12.03
C LEU A 199 -3.34 10.60 10.96
N VAL A 200 -2.08 10.22 10.79
CA VAL A 200 -1.20 10.81 9.78
C VAL A 200 -1.40 10.08 8.46
N LYS A 201 -1.60 10.86 7.39
CA LYS A 201 -1.72 10.38 6.03
C LYS A 201 -0.86 11.24 5.11
N PRO A 202 -0.06 10.65 4.22
CA PRO A 202 0.63 11.42 3.19
C PRO A 202 -0.40 12.03 2.24
N ALA A 203 -0.06 13.18 1.66
CA ALA A 203 -0.84 13.77 0.58
C ALA A 203 -0.90 12.84 -0.65
N ASN A 204 0.17 12.08 -0.86
CA ASN A 204 0.26 11.09 -1.91
C ASN A 204 0.17 9.65 -1.33
N PRO A 205 -0.84 8.84 -1.70
CA PRO A 205 -1.02 7.47 -1.20
C PRO A 205 0.09 6.49 -1.64
N TRP A 206 1.00 6.92 -2.52
CA TRP A 206 2.20 6.18 -2.92
C TRP A 206 3.34 6.27 -1.89
N GLU A 207 3.19 7.10 -0.87
CA GLU A 207 4.23 7.36 0.11
C GLU A 207 3.93 6.66 1.43
N THR A 208 4.98 6.44 2.21
CA THR A 208 4.89 5.87 3.55
C THR A 208 5.34 6.90 4.57
N ILE A 209 4.95 6.70 5.82
CA ILE A 209 5.36 7.55 6.93
C ILE A 209 6.49 6.86 7.66
N GLU A 210 7.61 7.56 7.82
CA GLU A 210 8.61 7.20 8.83
C GLU A 210 8.47 8.12 10.03
N PHE A 211 8.64 7.58 11.23
CA PHE A 211 8.48 8.35 12.46
C PHE A 211 9.43 7.89 13.57
N GLU A 212 9.69 8.78 14.51
CA GLU A 212 10.49 8.54 15.71
C GLU A 212 9.87 9.21 16.93
N PHE A 213 10.05 8.59 18.10
CA PHE A 213 9.66 9.19 19.38
C PHE A 213 10.82 9.98 19.96
N LEU A 214 10.63 11.28 20.15
CA LEU A 214 11.61 12.17 20.76
C LEU A 214 11.44 12.20 22.28
N GLU A 215 10.19 12.32 22.73
CA GLU A 215 9.82 12.34 24.15
C GLU A 215 8.55 11.53 24.39
N MET A 216 8.46 10.95 25.59
CA MET A 216 7.28 10.28 26.10
C MET A 216 7.15 10.67 27.57
N ASP A 217 6.30 11.65 27.83
CA ASP A 217 6.03 12.14 29.17
C ASP A 217 4.56 11.86 29.49
N LEU A 218 4.32 10.70 30.09
CA LEU A 218 3.01 10.21 30.52
C LEU A 218 3.11 9.72 31.97
N ASN A 219 1.97 9.55 32.63
CA ASN A 219 1.97 9.10 34.02
C ASN A 219 2.44 7.64 34.14
N SER A 220 3.63 7.44 34.71
CA SER A 220 4.35 6.16 34.77
C SER A 220 3.96 5.26 35.95
N GLN A 221 2.83 5.51 36.62
CA GLN A 221 2.55 4.87 37.92
C GLN A 221 1.16 4.23 37.98
N ASP A 222 1.10 2.92 37.71
CA ASP A 222 0.05 2.05 38.23
C ASP A 222 0.70 0.84 38.94
N LEU A 223 0.88 0.98 40.26
CA LEU A 223 1.45 -0.06 41.12
C LEU A 223 0.51 -1.27 41.31
N LEU A 224 -0.75 -1.17 40.88
CA LEU A 224 -1.77 -2.20 41.07
C LEU A 224 -1.88 -3.13 39.87
N THR A 225 -1.64 -2.64 38.65
CA THR A 225 -1.80 -3.41 37.41
C THR A 225 -0.49 -3.91 36.81
N ASN A 226 0.66 -3.53 37.40
CA ASN A 226 2.00 -3.82 36.86
C ASN A 226 2.14 -3.35 35.39
N SER A 227 1.38 -2.33 34.99
CA SER A 227 1.46 -1.76 33.65
C SER A 227 2.65 -0.82 33.53
N ASP A 228 3.19 -0.68 32.31
CA ASP A 228 4.31 0.22 32.06
C ASP A 228 3.92 1.70 32.14
N CYS A 229 2.62 2.00 32.17
CA CYS A 229 2.01 3.33 32.29
C CYS A 229 0.59 3.27 32.86
N ALA A 230 0.21 4.27 33.65
CA ALA A 230 -1.20 4.49 34.01
C ALA A 230 -2.01 5.06 32.83
N ASP A 231 -1.37 5.92 32.02
CA ASP A 231 -1.93 6.42 30.77
C ASP A 231 -1.56 5.50 29.60
N SER A 232 -2.36 5.49 28.55
CA SER A 232 -2.14 4.61 27.39
C SER A 232 -1.67 5.38 26.17
N PHE A 233 -0.64 4.86 25.49
CA PHE A 233 -0.21 5.35 24.19
C PHE A 233 0.07 4.20 23.22
N VAL A 234 -0.71 4.13 22.15
CA VAL A 234 -0.71 3.02 21.19
C VAL A 234 -0.47 3.55 19.78
N VAL A 235 0.27 2.78 18.97
CA VAL A 235 0.48 3.05 17.55
C VAL A 235 -0.16 1.96 16.72
N LEU A 236 -0.99 2.35 15.76
CA LEU A 236 -1.63 1.47 14.78
C LEU A 236 -1.10 1.76 13.38
N GLY A 237 -0.95 0.71 12.56
CA GLY A 237 -0.42 0.81 11.20
C GLY A 237 1.11 0.88 11.15
N SER A 238 1.80 0.17 12.05
CA SER A 238 3.27 0.05 12.09
C SER A 238 3.71 -1.41 12.01
N LYS A 239 4.73 -1.70 11.18
CA LYS A 239 5.32 -3.04 11.02
C LYS A 239 5.91 -3.58 12.32
N ASP A 240 6.55 -2.67 13.05
CA ASP A 240 7.50 -3.01 14.11
C ASP A 240 6.89 -2.88 15.51
N ILE A 241 5.78 -2.13 15.64
CA ILE A 241 5.16 -1.82 16.93
C ILE A 241 3.79 -2.50 17.02
N LYS A 242 3.70 -3.50 17.89
CA LYS A 242 2.47 -4.28 18.13
C LYS A 242 1.90 -4.13 19.53
N THR A 243 2.62 -3.42 20.40
CA THR A 243 2.27 -3.25 21.81
C THR A 243 2.16 -1.77 22.17
N GLN A 244 1.56 -1.49 23.32
CA GLN A 244 1.57 -0.16 23.90
C GLN A 244 3.01 0.33 24.11
N ILE A 245 3.25 1.63 23.90
CA ILE A 245 4.54 2.25 24.15
C ILE A 245 4.69 2.51 25.66
N PRO A 246 5.76 2.03 26.29
CA PRO A 246 6.02 2.33 27.69
C PRO A 246 6.42 3.80 27.88
N CYS A 247 6.18 4.33 29.08
CA CYS A 247 6.52 5.70 29.51
C CYS A 247 7.43 5.71 30.74
N ASN A 248 7.88 4.53 31.17
CA ASN A 248 8.90 4.35 32.19
C ASN A 248 10.29 4.18 31.54
N GLU A 249 11.26 3.68 32.30
CA GLU A 249 12.64 3.45 31.84
C GLU A 249 12.74 2.61 30.55
N LYS A 250 11.77 1.72 30.27
CA LYS A 250 11.74 0.91 29.05
C LYS A 250 11.56 1.76 27.79
N PHE A 251 11.03 2.98 27.89
CA PHE A 251 10.90 3.91 26.77
C PHE A 251 12.23 4.21 26.08
N LYS A 252 13.35 4.13 26.81
CA LYS A 252 14.71 4.26 26.23
C LYS A 252 14.95 3.34 25.04
N GLN A 253 14.26 2.19 24.97
CA GLN A 253 14.36 1.26 23.85
C GLN A 253 13.61 1.72 22.59
N TYR A 254 12.72 2.71 22.69
CA TYR A 254 11.91 3.23 21.60
C TYR A 254 12.35 4.63 21.16
N LYS A 255 12.90 5.40 22.09
CA LYS A 255 13.36 6.78 21.85
C LYS A 255 14.40 6.85 20.71
N ASN A 256 14.20 7.80 19.80
CA ASN A 256 15.06 8.08 18.64
C ASN A 256 15.30 6.87 17.70
N LYS A 257 14.45 5.83 17.76
CA LYS A 257 14.44 4.78 16.76
C LYS A 257 13.51 5.17 15.62
N LEU A 258 13.96 4.89 14.40
CA LEU A 258 13.19 5.12 13.19
C LEU A 258 12.26 3.92 12.95
N TYR A 259 10.97 4.20 12.88
CA TYR A 259 9.91 3.24 12.56
C TYR A 259 9.25 3.60 11.24
N ARG A 260 8.57 2.63 10.63
CA ARG A 260 7.87 2.83 9.36
C ARG A 260 6.45 2.29 9.42
N SER A 261 5.54 3.04 8.79
CA SER A 261 4.16 2.60 8.62
C SER A 261 4.05 1.36 7.72
N ASP A 262 3.00 0.58 7.96
CA ASP A 262 2.63 -0.57 7.11
C ASP A 262 2.14 -0.15 5.72
N GLY A 263 1.62 1.09 5.60
CA GLY A 263 1.07 1.65 4.38
C GLY A 263 1.10 3.17 4.36
N ASP A 264 0.10 3.77 3.73
CA ASP A 264 -0.11 5.21 3.59
C ASP A 264 -0.81 5.85 4.82
N TRP A 265 -0.68 5.23 5.99
CA TRP A 265 -1.28 5.75 7.20
C TRP A 265 -0.55 5.25 8.45
N VAL A 266 -0.60 6.03 9.52
CA VAL A 266 -0.26 5.61 10.88
C VAL A 266 -1.15 6.38 11.85
N MET A 267 -1.65 5.70 12.88
CA MET A 267 -2.47 6.35 13.91
C MET A 267 -1.82 6.24 15.29
N PHE A 268 -1.65 7.39 15.93
CA PHE A 268 -1.18 7.48 17.31
C PHE A 268 -2.38 7.77 18.21
N VAL A 269 -2.58 6.95 19.23
CA VAL A 269 -3.72 7.06 20.15
C VAL A 269 -3.19 7.30 21.55
N LEU A 270 -3.51 8.46 22.12
CA LEU A 270 -3.25 8.83 23.50
C LEU A 270 -4.55 8.76 24.31
N ASN A 271 -4.49 8.08 25.44
CA ASN A 271 -5.53 8.06 26.45
C ASN A 271 -4.91 8.32 27.84
N GLY A 272 -4.82 9.59 28.20
CA GLY A 272 -4.44 10.08 29.52
C GLY A 272 -5.66 10.22 30.42
N ASN A 273 -5.80 9.36 31.44
CA ASN A 273 -6.97 9.30 32.32
C ASN A 273 -6.64 9.70 33.78
N SER A 274 -5.38 10.03 34.07
CA SER A 274 -4.97 10.39 35.43
C SER A 274 -5.61 11.71 35.87
N HIS A 275 -6.53 11.65 36.84
CA HIS A 275 -7.02 12.85 37.53
C HIS A 275 -5.92 13.35 38.48
N ASN A 276 -5.56 14.63 38.36
CA ASN A 276 -4.62 15.37 39.23
C ASN A 276 -3.11 15.24 38.93
N LYS A 277 -2.70 14.67 37.79
CA LYS A 277 -1.29 14.67 37.36
C LYS A 277 -1.11 15.39 36.04
N LYS A 278 -0.10 16.25 36.00
CA LYS A 278 0.31 16.99 34.81
C LYS A 278 1.32 16.18 34.00
N PHE A 279 1.26 16.32 32.69
CA PHE A 279 2.18 15.64 31.78
C PHE A 279 2.30 16.42 30.46
N ARG A 280 3.43 16.33 29.77
CA ARG A 280 3.62 17.00 28.47
C ARG A 280 3.10 16.18 27.28
N GLY A 281 2.94 14.87 27.45
CA GLY A 281 2.52 13.95 26.41
C GLY A 281 3.67 13.47 25.53
N PRO A 282 3.36 12.82 24.39
CA PRO A 282 4.36 12.39 23.43
C PRO A 282 4.85 13.57 22.57
N LEU A 283 6.13 13.55 22.22
CA LEU A 283 6.67 14.32 21.09
C LEU A 283 7.17 13.35 20.03
N ILE A 284 6.58 13.45 18.84
CA ILE A 284 6.85 12.54 17.71
C ILE A 284 7.31 13.39 16.55
N ARG A 285 8.35 12.95 15.86
CA ARG A 285 8.72 13.48 14.54
C ARG A 285 8.32 12.48 13.48
N TYR A 286 7.77 12.95 12.37
CA TYR A 286 7.47 12.13 11.21
C TYR A 286 8.01 12.77 9.93
N ARG A 287 8.20 11.95 8.90
CA ARG A 287 8.49 12.37 7.54
C ARG A 287 7.81 11.47 6.53
N ILE A 288 7.43 12.05 5.40
CA ILE A 288 6.92 11.31 4.25
C ILE A 288 8.08 10.81 3.39
N VAL A 289 8.03 9.54 3.04
CA VAL A 289 9.07 8.85 2.25
C VAL A 289 8.42 8.17 1.06
N ASN A 290 8.93 8.47 -0.14
CA ASN A 290 8.47 7.84 -1.36
C ASN A 290 8.74 6.32 -1.31
N SER A 291 7.70 5.53 -1.56
CA SER A 291 7.79 4.05 -1.68
C SER A 291 8.41 3.62 -3.02
N SER A 292 9.13 4.53 -3.69
CA SER A 292 9.91 4.25 -4.89
C SER A 292 11.03 3.25 -4.54
N ASN A 293 10.84 2.00 -4.98
CA ASN A 293 11.84 0.95 -5.15
C ASN A 293 12.49 0.33 -3.90
N LYS A 294 12.03 -0.88 -3.57
CA LYS A 294 13.00 -1.97 -3.36
C LYS A 294 12.77 -3.25 -4.19
N GLU A 295 11.57 -3.52 -4.72
CA GLU A 295 11.32 -4.85 -5.31
C GLU A 295 10.89 -4.93 -6.78
N ILE A 296 10.40 -3.86 -7.43
CA ILE A 296 10.04 -3.93 -8.85
C ILE A 296 10.46 -2.64 -9.57
N ARG A 297 11.70 -2.60 -10.04
CA ARG A 297 12.20 -1.49 -10.89
C ARG A 297 11.57 -1.64 -12.27
N SER A 298 10.76 -0.69 -12.69
CA SER A 298 10.43 -0.49 -14.10
C SER A 298 11.64 0.15 -14.80
N PHE A 299 12.24 -0.54 -15.76
CA PHE A 299 13.03 0.15 -16.78
C PHE A 299 12.07 0.60 -17.88
N SER A 300 11.84 1.91 -17.99
CA SER A 300 11.44 2.54 -19.25
C SER A 300 12.59 3.44 -19.71
N LEU A 301 12.92 3.36 -20.99
CA LEU A 301 14.06 3.98 -21.67
C LEU A 301 14.32 5.44 -21.25
N ASP A 302 15.52 5.68 -20.71
CA ASP A 302 16.36 6.83 -21.04
C ASP A 302 17.77 6.29 -21.37
N SER A 303 17.91 5.76 -22.59
CA SER A 303 19.22 5.44 -23.18
C SER A 303 19.26 5.92 -24.63
N PHE A 304 19.06 7.21 -24.79
CA PHE A 304 19.76 8.03 -25.78
C PHE A 304 20.25 9.22 -24.94
N ILE A 305 21.54 9.45 -24.71
CA ILE A 305 22.58 9.81 -25.66
C ILE A 305 23.92 9.45 -25.00
N ASN A 306 24.72 8.59 -25.65
CA ASN A 306 26.18 8.63 -25.59
C ASN A 306 26.73 7.68 -26.67
N SER A 307 26.45 8.02 -27.92
CA SER A 307 27.35 7.68 -29.03
C SER A 307 27.91 8.98 -29.59
N ALA A 308 28.73 9.65 -28.77
CA ALA A 308 29.66 10.64 -29.25
C ALA A 308 30.99 10.48 -28.48
N SER A 309 32.03 10.16 -29.26
CA SER A 309 33.45 10.27 -28.94
C SER A 309 34.03 9.29 -27.92
N THR A 310 34.76 8.28 -28.40
CA THR A 310 36.24 8.19 -28.32
C THR A 310 36.70 6.74 -28.35
N ILE A 311 36.98 6.19 -29.55
CA ILE A 311 38.18 5.36 -29.78
C ILE A 311 38.66 5.64 -31.21
N GLY A 312 39.58 6.58 -31.32
CA GLY A 312 40.44 6.76 -32.49
C GLY A 312 41.86 6.94 -31.96
N LEU A 313 42.53 5.81 -31.73
CA LEU A 313 43.96 5.75 -31.46
C LEU A 313 44.72 6.43 -32.60
N GLY A 314 45.41 7.53 -32.28
CA GLY A 314 46.28 8.25 -33.20
C GLY A 314 47.42 8.89 -32.42
N LEU A 315 48.55 8.18 -32.38
CA LEU A 315 49.84 8.59 -31.85
C LEU A 315 50.29 9.94 -32.40
N ILE A 316 50.69 10.89 -31.54
CA ILE A 316 51.68 11.92 -31.88
C ILE A 316 52.56 12.20 -30.65
N PRO A 317 53.91 12.17 -30.78
CA PRO A 317 54.83 12.49 -29.69
C PRO A 317 55.00 14.01 -29.54
N PHE A 318 55.08 14.48 -28.29
CA PHE A 318 55.60 15.81 -27.98
C PHE A 318 57.13 15.80 -28.10
N VAL A 319 57.65 16.45 -29.14
CA VAL A 319 59.04 16.89 -29.19
C VAL A 319 59.10 18.28 -28.56
N ALA A 320 59.77 18.37 -27.41
CA ALA A 320 60.22 19.62 -26.84
C ALA A 320 61.48 20.08 -27.59
N PHE A 321 61.45 21.29 -28.15
CA PHE A 321 62.66 21.99 -28.58
C PHE A 321 62.84 23.23 -27.72
N ILE A 322 63.85 23.18 -26.85
CA ILE A 322 64.42 24.32 -26.15
C ILE A 322 65.58 24.83 -27.03
N LEU A 323 65.55 26.13 -27.33
CA LEU A 323 66.65 26.86 -27.98
C LEU A 323 67.85 26.95 -27.04
N SER A 324 69.05 26.62 -27.53
CA SER A 324 70.34 27.04 -26.95
C SER A 324 71.42 26.97 -28.04
N PHE A 325 71.94 28.16 -28.38
CA PHE A 325 73.10 28.50 -29.24
C PHE A 325 73.07 28.15 -30.74
#